data_AF-A0AAE8QYR9-F1
#
_entry.id   AF-A0AAE8QYR9-F1
#
_cell.length_a   1.000
_cell.length_b   1.000
_cell.length_c   1.000
_cell.angle_alpha   90.00
_cell.angle_beta   90.00
_cell.angle_gamma   90.00
#
_symmetry.space_group_name_H-M   'P 1'
#
loop_
_entity.id
_entity.type
_entity.pdbx_description
1 polymer ?
#
loop_
_entity_poly.entity_id
_entity_poly.type
_entity_poly.pdbx_seq_one_letter_code
_entity_poly.pdbx_strand_id
1 'polypeptide(L)'
;MPLENVMTDLTASSLRALKLMDLTTLNDDDTNEKVIALCHQAKTPVGNTAAVCIYPRFIPIARKTLKEQGTPDVRIATVTNFPHGNDDIEIALAETRAAIAYGADEVDVVFPYRALIAGNEQVGFDLVKACKDACAAANVLLKVIIETGELKEEALIRKASEISINAGADFIKTSTGKVPVNATPESARIMMEVIRDMGVSKTVGFKPAGGVRTAEDAQQFLAIADELFGADWADSRHYRFGASSLLASLLKALGHGDGKSASSY
;
A
#
# COMPACT_ATOMS: atom_id res chain seq x y z
N MET A 1 41.83 9.11 7.03
CA MET A 1 40.54 9.68 7.46
C MET A 1 39.48 8.92 6.69
N PRO A 2 38.53 8.24 7.34
CA PRO A 2 37.47 7.57 6.61
C PRO A 2 36.59 8.63 5.95
N LEU A 3 36.28 8.42 4.66
CA LEU A 3 35.31 9.20 3.91
C LEU A 3 34.00 9.20 4.71
N GLU A 4 33.62 10.34 5.28
CA GLU A 4 32.24 10.55 5.72
C GLU A 4 31.37 10.30 4.49
N ASN A 5 30.56 9.26 4.57
CA ASN A 5 29.64 8.86 3.52
C ASN A 5 28.62 9.98 3.36
N VAL A 6 28.87 10.91 2.41
CA VAL A 6 27.92 11.97 2.06
C VAL A 6 26.67 11.28 1.56
N MET A 7 25.63 11.27 2.40
CA MET A 7 24.33 10.69 2.06
C MET A 7 23.75 11.50 0.90
N THR A 8 23.64 10.89 -0.27
CA THR A 8 23.00 11.52 -1.43
C THR A 8 21.48 11.59 -1.22
N ASP A 9 20.80 12.51 -1.91
CA ASP A 9 19.33 12.62 -1.87
C ASP A 9 18.64 11.29 -2.24
N LEU A 10 19.24 10.51 -3.14
CA LEU A 10 18.72 9.19 -3.54
C LEU A 10 18.90 8.15 -2.43
N THR A 11 20.02 8.16 -1.70
CA THR A 11 20.24 7.28 -0.54
C THR A 11 19.24 7.60 0.58
N ALA A 12 19.02 8.89 0.88
CA ALA A 12 18.08 9.32 1.91
C ALA A 12 16.63 8.92 1.59
N SER A 13 16.16 9.23 0.37
CA SER A 13 14.83 8.84 -0.11
C SER A 13 14.67 7.32 -0.20
N SER A 14 15.71 6.58 -0.58
CA SER A 14 15.65 5.12 -0.65
C SER A 14 15.44 4.47 0.71
N LEU A 15 16.12 4.97 1.76
CA LEU A 15 15.95 4.46 3.11
C LEU A 15 14.56 4.80 3.67
N ARG A 16 14.05 6.01 3.37
CA ARG A 16 12.66 6.40 3.70
C ARG A 16 11.67 5.45 3.01
N ALA A 17 11.79 5.27 1.69
CA ALA A 17 10.91 4.42 0.92
C ALA A 17 10.89 2.97 1.44
N LEU A 18 12.06 2.40 1.76
CA LEU A 18 12.18 1.04 2.31
C LEU A 18 11.38 0.89 3.60
N LYS A 19 11.52 1.83 4.53
CA LYS A 19 10.78 1.84 5.81
C LYS A 19 9.28 2.08 5.66
N LEU A 20 8.84 2.55 4.49
CA LEU A 20 7.45 2.78 4.13
C LEU A 20 6.88 1.69 3.21
N MET A 21 7.64 0.63 2.88
CA MET A 21 7.15 -0.40 1.98
C MET A 21 6.09 -1.30 2.63
N ASP A 22 5.04 -1.57 1.86
CA ASP A 22 4.21 -2.76 1.97
C ASP A 22 4.75 -3.79 0.97
N LEU A 23 5.69 -4.63 1.42
CA LEU A 23 6.34 -5.63 0.58
C LEU A 23 5.32 -6.70 0.18
N THR A 24 5.02 -6.82 -1.11
CA THR A 24 3.80 -7.49 -1.57
C THR A 24 4.07 -8.78 -2.37
N THR A 25 3.30 -9.84 -2.09
CA THR A 25 3.08 -10.96 -3.02
C THR A 25 1.58 -11.32 -3.06
N LEU A 26 0.99 -11.30 -4.25
CA LEU A 26 -0.44 -11.53 -4.48
C LEU A 26 -0.61 -12.27 -5.82
N ASN A 27 0.04 -13.41 -5.96
CA ASN A 27 0.05 -14.21 -7.19
C ASN A 27 -0.80 -15.47 -7.01
N ASP A 28 -1.35 -15.97 -8.12
CA ASP A 28 -2.20 -17.17 -8.10
C ASP A 28 -1.41 -18.42 -7.66
N ASP A 29 -0.10 -18.41 -7.90
CA ASP A 29 0.85 -19.46 -7.57
C ASP A 29 1.60 -19.22 -6.25
N ASP A 30 1.11 -18.31 -5.39
CA ASP A 30 1.67 -18.11 -4.06
C ASP A 30 1.51 -19.36 -3.19
N THR A 31 2.56 -19.68 -2.43
CA THR A 31 2.62 -20.79 -1.48
C THR A 31 3.09 -20.29 -0.10
N ASN A 32 3.00 -21.15 0.92
CA ASN A 32 3.54 -20.83 2.24
C ASN A 32 5.04 -20.48 2.17
N GLU A 33 5.81 -21.21 1.36
CA GLU A 33 7.26 -21.02 1.21
C GLU A 33 7.58 -19.65 0.61
N LYS A 34 6.83 -19.21 -0.41
CA LYS A 34 6.98 -17.87 -0.98
C LYS A 34 6.66 -16.77 0.04
N VAL A 35 5.62 -16.95 0.85
CA VAL A 35 5.26 -15.98 1.90
C VAL A 35 6.30 -15.96 3.04
N ILE A 36 6.82 -17.11 3.44
CA ILE A 36 7.92 -17.20 4.42
C ILE A 36 9.16 -16.46 3.88
N ALA A 37 9.52 -16.69 2.61
CA ALA A 37 10.62 -15.98 1.97
C ALA A 37 10.39 -14.46 1.92
N LEU A 38 9.17 -14.01 1.60
CA LEU A 38 8.79 -12.59 1.63
C LEU A 38 8.96 -11.99 3.03
N CYS A 39 8.55 -12.72 4.08
CA CYS A 39 8.74 -12.27 5.46
C CYS A 39 10.23 -12.09 5.80
N HIS A 40 11.08 -13.01 5.36
CA HIS A 40 12.53 -12.87 5.53
C HIS A 40 13.09 -11.67 4.76
N GLN A 41 12.60 -11.41 3.55
CA GLN A 41 12.99 -10.23 2.76
C GLN A 41 12.56 -8.91 3.40
N ALA A 42 11.44 -8.89 4.13
CA ALA A 42 10.97 -7.70 4.86
C ALA A 42 11.95 -7.25 5.97
N LYS A 43 12.82 -8.15 6.46
CA LYS A 43 13.89 -7.85 7.41
C LYS A 43 15.20 -7.59 6.65
N THR A 44 15.49 -6.33 6.35
CA THR A 44 16.66 -5.96 5.54
C THR A 44 17.86 -5.59 6.40
N PRO A 45 19.09 -5.50 5.84
CA PRO A 45 20.29 -5.05 6.56
C PRO A 45 20.20 -3.62 7.11
N VAL A 46 19.31 -2.78 6.57
CA VAL A 46 19.21 -1.34 6.87
C VAL A 46 17.89 -0.95 7.56
N GLY A 47 17.09 -1.95 7.94
CA GLY A 47 15.81 -1.76 8.59
C GLY A 47 14.72 -2.68 8.04
N ASN A 48 13.56 -2.66 8.67
CA ASN A 48 12.42 -3.44 8.23
C ASN A 48 11.51 -2.61 7.32
N THR A 49 10.77 -3.28 6.45
CA THR A 49 9.63 -2.65 5.76
C THR A 49 8.50 -2.35 6.76
N ALA A 50 7.57 -1.45 6.40
CA ALA A 50 6.44 -1.12 7.27
C ALA A 50 5.47 -2.30 7.43
N ALA A 51 5.27 -3.05 6.35
CA ALA A 51 4.38 -4.20 6.30
C ALA A 51 4.82 -5.22 5.23
N VAL A 52 4.19 -6.39 5.29
CA VAL A 52 4.01 -7.29 4.15
C VAL A 52 2.55 -7.25 3.69
N CYS A 53 2.28 -7.48 2.41
CA CYS A 53 0.93 -7.56 1.85
C CYS A 53 0.72 -8.87 1.10
N ILE A 54 -0.21 -9.70 1.59
CA ILE A 54 -0.39 -11.10 1.16
C ILE A 54 -1.88 -11.47 1.11
N TYR A 55 -2.24 -12.57 0.44
CA TYR A 55 -3.62 -13.06 0.48
C TYR A 55 -4.03 -13.54 1.89
N PRO A 56 -5.33 -13.44 2.28
CA PRO A 56 -5.75 -13.64 3.68
C PRO A 56 -5.36 -15.00 4.28
N ARG A 57 -5.44 -16.05 3.47
CA ARG A 57 -5.10 -17.43 3.89
C ARG A 57 -3.68 -17.60 4.41
N PHE A 58 -2.77 -16.69 4.06
CA PHE A 58 -1.35 -16.76 4.45
C PHE A 58 -1.01 -15.92 5.69
N ILE A 59 -1.95 -15.13 6.21
CA ILE A 59 -1.71 -14.29 7.39
C ILE A 59 -1.20 -15.11 8.59
N PRO A 60 -1.76 -16.28 8.94
CA PRO A 60 -1.28 -17.02 10.11
C PRO A 60 0.18 -17.48 9.99
N ILE A 61 0.59 -17.95 8.80
CA ILE A 61 1.98 -18.39 8.60
C ILE A 61 2.94 -17.19 8.58
N ALA A 62 2.56 -16.08 7.94
CA ALA A 62 3.35 -14.86 7.94
C ALA A 62 3.55 -14.31 9.36
N ARG A 63 2.48 -14.27 10.17
CA ARG A 63 2.55 -13.83 11.59
C ARG A 63 3.52 -14.67 12.39
N LYS A 64 3.45 -15.99 12.23
CA LYS A 64 4.37 -16.92 12.89
C LYS A 64 5.82 -16.62 12.49
N THR A 65 6.10 -16.54 11.18
CA THR A 65 7.44 -16.28 10.66
C THR A 65 8.02 -14.94 11.10
N LEU A 66 7.25 -13.85 11.02
CA LEU A 66 7.68 -12.51 11.45
C LEU A 66 8.02 -12.48 12.95
N LYS A 67 7.25 -13.18 13.78
CA LYS A 67 7.55 -13.33 15.21
C LYS A 67 8.83 -14.14 15.44
N GLU A 68 8.97 -15.28 14.77
CA GLU A 68 10.13 -16.18 14.93
C GLU A 68 11.45 -15.54 14.52
N GLN A 69 11.44 -14.68 13.49
CA GLN A 69 12.65 -13.96 13.06
C GLN A 69 12.94 -12.67 13.84
N GLY A 70 12.13 -12.34 14.85
CA GLY A 70 12.30 -11.17 15.71
C GLY A 70 11.89 -9.84 15.09
N THR A 71 10.91 -9.82 14.19
CA THR A 71 10.33 -8.59 13.60
C THR A 71 8.80 -8.55 13.76
N PRO A 72 8.27 -8.69 14.99
CA PRO A 72 6.82 -8.75 15.22
C PRO A 72 6.09 -7.44 14.85
N ASP A 73 6.81 -6.31 14.79
CA ASP A 73 6.25 -4.99 14.48
C ASP A 73 6.03 -4.75 12.97
N VAL A 74 6.52 -5.64 12.10
CA VAL A 74 6.18 -5.60 10.67
C VAL A 74 4.71 -5.99 10.54
N ARG A 75 3.90 -5.06 10.03
CA ARG A 75 2.45 -5.25 9.91
C ARG A 75 2.12 -6.25 8.81
N ILE A 76 0.97 -6.89 8.92
CA ILE A 76 0.43 -7.78 7.89
C ILE A 76 -0.81 -7.14 7.29
N ALA A 77 -0.63 -6.61 6.08
CA ALA A 77 -1.72 -6.16 5.23
C ALA A 77 -2.26 -7.31 4.37
N THR A 78 -3.54 -7.22 4.02
CA THR A 78 -4.15 -8.13 3.04
C THR A 78 -5.14 -7.39 2.15
N VAL A 79 -5.78 -8.08 1.20
CA VAL A 79 -6.69 -7.50 0.22
C VAL A 79 -8.07 -8.14 0.26
N THR A 80 -9.11 -7.37 -0.03
CA THR A 80 -10.52 -7.81 -0.14
C THR A 80 -11.24 -7.05 -1.26
N ASN A 81 -12.38 -7.60 -1.71
CA ASN A 81 -13.06 -7.23 -2.96
C ASN A 81 -12.09 -7.24 -4.17
N PHE A 82 -11.08 -8.10 -4.13
CA PHE A 82 -9.86 -7.96 -4.91
C PHE A 82 -9.71 -9.04 -5.98
N PRO A 83 -9.23 -8.70 -7.20
CA PRO A 83 -8.88 -7.35 -7.67
C PRO A 83 -10.05 -6.59 -8.28
N HIS A 84 -11.24 -7.19 -8.33
CA HIS A 84 -12.31 -6.80 -9.24
C HIS A 84 -13.01 -5.48 -8.89
N GLY A 85 -13.11 -5.12 -7.60
CA GLY A 85 -13.87 -3.93 -7.19
C GLY A 85 -15.33 -4.03 -7.58
N ASN A 86 -15.99 -5.15 -7.20
CA ASN A 86 -17.41 -5.33 -7.49
C ASN A 86 -18.24 -4.54 -6.46
N ASP A 87 -19.52 -4.33 -6.75
CA ASP A 87 -20.44 -3.50 -5.97
C ASP A 87 -21.34 -4.29 -5.01
N ASP A 88 -21.06 -5.58 -4.81
CA ASP A 88 -21.69 -6.39 -3.77
C ASP A 88 -21.05 -6.13 -2.40
N ILE A 89 -21.75 -5.32 -1.59
CA ILE A 89 -21.31 -4.92 -0.25
C ILE A 89 -21.18 -6.12 0.68
N GLU A 90 -22.09 -7.09 0.61
CA GLU A 90 -22.10 -8.24 1.53
C GLU A 90 -20.91 -9.16 1.28
N ILE A 91 -20.53 -9.37 0.02
CA ILE A 91 -19.31 -10.12 -0.33
C ILE A 91 -18.07 -9.39 0.17
N ALA A 92 -17.92 -8.09 -0.13
CA ALA A 92 -16.76 -7.31 0.30
C ALA A 92 -16.63 -7.27 1.84
N LEU A 93 -17.76 -7.16 2.55
CA LEU A 93 -17.81 -7.17 4.01
C LEU A 93 -17.49 -8.56 4.57
N ALA A 94 -18.00 -9.64 3.97
CA ALA A 94 -17.70 -11.01 4.39
C ALA A 94 -16.19 -11.31 4.26
N GLU A 95 -15.57 -10.92 3.15
CA GLU A 95 -14.12 -11.05 2.95
C GLU A 95 -13.33 -10.21 3.96
N THR A 96 -13.76 -8.98 4.24
CA THR A 96 -13.12 -8.10 5.24
C THR A 96 -13.20 -8.68 6.64
N ARG A 97 -14.34 -9.25 7.03
CA ARG A 97 -14.48 -9.97 8.30
C ARG A 97 -13.59 -11.20 8.37
N ALA A 98 -13.45 -11.95 7.27
CA ALA A 98 -12.55 -13.08 7.21
C ALA A 98 -11.08 -12.66 7.35
N ALA A 99 -10.66 -11.58 6.68
CA ALA A 99 -9.32 -11.00 6.82
C ALA A 99 -9.00 -10.60 8.27
N ILE A 100 -9.94 -9.95 8.96
CA ILE A 100 -9.83 -9.63 10.38
C ILE A 100 -9.71 -10.91 11.22
N ALA A 101 -10.54 -11.92 10.97
CA ALA A 101 -10.50 -13.19 11.70
C ALA A 101 -9.19 -13.96 11.50
N TYR A 102 -8.55 -13.84 10.33
CA TYR A 102 -7.21 -14.37 10.08
C TYR A 102 -6.09 -13.61 10.82
N GLY A 103 -6.39 -12.42 11.35
CA GLY A 103 -5.46 -11.60 12.13
C GLY A 103 -4.70 -10.55 11.31
N ALA A 104 -5.32 -9.99 10.26
CA ALA A 104 -4.77 -8.85 9.53
C ALA A 104 -4.61 -7.63 10.44
N ASP A 105 -3.51 -6.89 10.30
CA ASP A 105 -3.35 -5.56 10.92
C ASP A 105 -4.00 -4.48 10.06
N GLU A 106 -4.06 -4.71 8.75
CA GLU A 106 -4.54 -3.76 7.75
C GLU A 106 -5.27 -4.49 6.61
N VAL A 107 -6.35 -3.92 6.10
CA VAL A 107 -7.10 -4.43 4.94
C VAL A 107 -7.09 -3.38 3.84
N ASP A 108 -6.67 -3.78 2.64
CA ASP A 108 -6.73 -2.99 1.41
C ASP A 108 -7.93 -3.46 0.57
N VAL A 109 -9.08 -2.80 0.72
CA VAL A 109 -10.31 -3.13 -0.03
C VAL A 109 -10.34 -2.42 -1.39
N VAL A 110 -10.82 -3.08 -2.45
CA VAL A 110 -11.06 -2.42 -3.74
C VAL A 110 -12.40 -1.69 -3.75
N PHE A 111 -12.38 -0.41 -4.06
CA PHE A 111 -13.56 0.44 -4.26
C PHE A 111 -14.37 -0.05 -5.47
N PRO A 112 -15.71 0.07 -5.49
CA PRO A 112 -16.53 -0.32 -6.64
C PRO A 112 -16.44 0.69 -7.79
N TYR A 113 -15.25 0.83 -8.37
CA TYR A 113 -14.91 1.89 -9.32
C TYR A 113 -15.74 1.86 -10.61
N ARG A 114 -16.18 0.66 -11.06
CA ARG A 114 -17.07 0.53 -12.23
C ARG A 114 -18.47 1.07 -11.96
N ALA A 115 -18.97 0.92 -10.73
CA ALA A 115 -20.25 1.49 -10.34
C ALA A 115 -20.18 3.02 -10.29
N LEU A 116 -19.07 3.59 -9.82
CA LEU A 116 -18.83 5.04 -9.89
C LEU A 116 -18.76 5.54 -11.34
N ILE A 117 -18.05 4.86 -12.23
CA ILE A 117 -18.04 5.20 -13.67
C ILE A 117 -19.46 5.18 -14.25
N ALA A 118 -20.32 4.27 -13.79
CA ALA A 118 -21.72 4.20 -14.17
C ALA A 118 -22.64 5.22 -13.45
N GLY A 119 -22.09 6.11 -12.62
CA GLY A 119 -22.80 7.18 -11.92
C GLY A 119 -23.36 6.80 -10.54
N ASN A 120 -23.07 5.60 -10.02
CA ASN A 120 -23.50 5.17 -8.69
C ASN A 120 -22.42 5.50 -7.64
N GLU A 121 -22.47 6.71 -7.09
CA GLU A 121 -21.56 7.14 -6.02
C GLU A 121 -21.86 6.46 -4.67
N GLN A 122 -23.16 6.22 -4.39
CA GLN A 122 -23.63 5.78 -3.08
C GLN A 122 -23.10 4.40 -2.70
N VAL A 123 -23.06 3.45 -3.65
CA VAL A 123 -22.53 2.10 -3.37
C VAL A 123 -21.05 2.12 -2.98
N GLY A 124 -20.29 3.08 -3.51
CA GLY A 124 -18.90 3.32 -3.12
C GLY A 124 -18.78 3.76 -1.67
N PHE A 125 -19.65 4.68 -1.23
CA PHE A 125 -19.69 5.13 0.16
C PHE A 125 -20.08 3.98 1.09
N ASP A 126 -21.18 3.29 0.78
CA ASP A 126 -21.76 2.25 1.64
C ASP A 126 -20.80 1.06 1.81
N LEU A 127 -20.15 0.62 0.71
CA LEU A 127 -19.17 -0.47 0.75
C LEU A 127 -17.97 -0.12 1.64
N VAL A 128 -17.37 1.06 1.43
CA VAL A 128 -16.22 1.49 2.23
C VAL A 128 -16.62 1.66 3.69
N LYS A 129 -17.79 2.25 3.96
CA LYS A 129 -18.29 2.47 5.32
C LYS A 129 -18.52 1.16 6.07
N ALA A 130 -19.16 0.18 5.43
CA ALA A 130 -19.40 -1.13 6.02
C ALA A 130 -18.09 -1.86 6.36
N CYS A 131 -17.13 -1.88 5.44
CA CYS A 131 -15.81 -2.47 5.68
C CYS A 131 -15.04 -1.71 6.77
N LYS A 132 -15.12 -0.37 6.80
CA LYS A 132 -14.47 0.47 7.81
C LYS A 132 -15.01 0.20 9.19
N ASP A 133 -16.33 0.09 9.35
CA ASP A 133 -16.94 -0.16 10.65
C ASP A 133 -16.50 -1.53 11.22
N ALA A 134 -16.39 -2.56 10.37
CA ALA A 134 -15.84 -3.85 10.77
C ALA A 134 -14.36 -3.76 11.18
N CYS A 135 -13.53 -3.08 10.38
CA CYS A 135 -12.11 -2.89 10.67
C CYS A 135 -11.88 -2.08 11.97
N ALA A 136 -12.61 -0.98 12.15
CA ALA A 136 -12.49 -0.11 13.32
C ALA A 136 -12.84 -0.84 14.62
N ALA A 137 -13.89 -1.66 14.62
CA ALA A 137 -14.27 -2.49 15.77
C ALA A 137 -13.17 -3.49 16.19
N ALA A 138 -12.29 -3.87 15.26
CA ALA A 138 -11.16 -4.78 15.48
C ALA A 138 -9.80 -4.07 15.58
N ASN A 139 -9.76 -2.73 15.58
CA ASN A 139 -8.53 -1.94 15.53
C ASN A 139 -7.61 -2.27 14.33
N VAL A 140 -8.23 -2.51 13.17
CA VAL A 140 -7.57 -2.79 11.89
C VAL A 140 -7.68 -1.54 11.01
N LEU A 141 -6.59 -1.15 10.31
CA LEU A 141 -6.64 -0.03 9.38
C LEU A 141 -7.29 -0.44 8.05
N LEU A 142 -8.11 0.43 7.48
CA LEU A 142 -8.69 0.22 6.15
C LEU A 142 -8.04 1.16 5.11
N LYS A 143 -7.41 0.57 4.09
CA LYS A 143 -6.96 1.27 2.89
C LYS A 143 -7.94 1.00 1.76
N VAL A 144 -8.26 2.02 0.96
CA VAL A 144 -9.19 1.86 -0.17
C VAL A 144 -8.44 2.02 -1.48
N ILE A 145 -8.43 0.97 -2.30
CA ILE A 145 -7.88 0.96 -3.66
C ILE A 145 -8.93 1.54 -4.60
N ILE A 146 -8.69 2.70 -5.20
CA ILE A 146 -9.66 3.35 -6.10
C ILE A 146 -9.49 2.97 -7.57
N GLU A 147 -8.40 2.28 -7.91
CA GLU A 147 -8.05 1.82 -9.27
C GLU A 147 -7.93 2.97 -10.28
N THR A 148 -7.02 3.92 -10.00
CA THR A 148 -6.83 5.15 -10.77
C THR A 148 -6.63 4.93 -12.27
N GLY A 149 -5.94 3.86 -12.67
CA GLY A 149 -5.70 3.52 -14.07
C GLY A 149 -6.95 3.09 -14.84
N GLU A 150 -8.01 2.65 -14.14
CA GLU A 150 -9.30 2.33 -14.74
C GLU A 150 -10.27 3.53 -14.65
N LEU A 151 -10.21 4.32 -13.57
CA LEU A 151 -10.98 5.57 -13.45
C LEU A 151 -10.58 6.59 -14.51
N LYS A 152 -9.28 6.73 -14.80
CA LYS A 152 -8.63 7.55 -15.83
C LYS A 152 -8.84 9.07 -15.73
N GLU A 153 -10.08 9.51 -15.58
CA GLU A 153 -10.45 10.92 -15.52
C GLU A 153 -10.13 11.51 -14.15
N GLU A 154 -9.51 12.69 -14.11
CA GLU A 154 -9.18 13.38 -12.85
C GLU A 154 -10.41 13.57 -11.97
N ALA A 155 -11.56 13.95 -12.55
CA ALA A 155 -12.81 14.14 -11.81
C ALA A 155 -13.25 12.86 -11.09
N LEU A 156 -13.10 11.69 -11.72
CA LEU A 156 -13.44 10.41 -11.12
C LEU A 156 -12.42 9.98 -10.05
N ILE A 157 -11.12 10.23 -10.27
CA ILE A 157 -10.06 9.99 -9.27
C ILE A 157 -10.32 10.83 -8.01
N ARG A 158 -10.65 12.11 -8.17
CA ARG A 158 -11.02 13.00 -7.06
C ARG A 158 -12.28 12.49 -6.37
N LYS A 159 -13.33 12.17 -7.12
CA LYS A 159 -14.61 11.71 -6.57
C LYS A 159 -14.47 10.41 -5.77
N ALA A 160 -13.77 9.40 -6.31
CA ALA A 160 -13.53 8.15 -5.59
C ALA A 160 -12.73 8.38 -4.29
N SER A 161 -11.74 9.28 -4.32
CA SER A 161 -10.96 9.66 -3.14
C SER A 161 -11.82 10.33 -2.08
N GLU A 162 -12.64 11.31 -2.46
CA GLU A 162 -13.58 12.02 -1.57
C GLU A 162 -14.58 11.06 -0.92
N ILE A 163 -15.22 10.20 -1.72
CA ILE A 163 -16.18 9.20 -1.23
C ILE A 163 -15.52 8.27 -0.22
N SER A 164 -14.33 7.76 -0.54
CA SER A 164 -13.58 6.85 0.33
C SER A 164 -13.20 7.51 1.66
N ILE A 165 -12.75 8.77 1.63
CA ILE A 165 -12.38 9.55 2.83
C ILE A 165 -13.63 9.81 3.69
N ASN A 166 -14.73 10.26 3.09
CA ASN A 166 -15.98 10.53 3.81
C ASN A 166 -16.57 9.26 4.43
N ALA A 167 -16.39 8.10 3.79
CA ALA A 167 -16.78 6.79 4.32
C ALA A 167 -15.83 6.27 5.42
N GLY A 168 -14.68 6.92 5.62
CA GLY A 168 -13.78 6.69 6.75
C GLY A 168 -12.49 5.95 6.41
N ALA A 169 -12.03 5.93 5.16
CA ALA A 169 -10.75 5.33 4.78
C ALA A 169 -9.58 5.88 5.64
N ASP A 170 -8.70 4.99 6.12
CA ASP A 170 -7.46 5.38 6.80
C ASP A 170 -6.34 5.71 5.81
N PHE A 171 -6.43 5.14 4.61
CA PHE A 171 -5.60 5.43 3.46
C PHE A 171 -6.42 5.40 2.18
N ILE A 172 -6.04 6.24 1.21
CA ILE A 172 -6.43 6.04 -0.19
C ILE A 172 -5.22 5.52 -0.99
N LYS A 173 -5.46 4.48 -1.78
CA LYS A 173 -4.45 3.71 -2.52
C LYS A 173 -4.75 3.76 -4.02
N THR A 174 -3.71 3.93 -4.83
CA THR A 174 -3.89 4.12 -6.28
C THR A 174 -4.51 2.89 -6.94
N SER A 175 -3.89 1.71 -6.77
CA SER A 175 -4.14 0.60 -7.70
C SER A 175 -3.93 -0.78 -7.08
N THR A 176 -4.51 -1.80 -7.72
CA THR A 176 -4.38 -3.21 -7.35
C THR A 176 -3.04 -3.83 -7.75
N GLY A 177 -2.37 -3.28 -8.76
CA GLY A 177 -1.24 -3.93 -9.43
C GLY A 177 -1.66 -4.97 -10.47
N LYS A 178 -2.97 -5.10 -10.76
CA LYS A 178 -3.53 -6.14 -11.64
C LYS A 178 -4.15 -5.59 -12.94
N VAL A 179 -4.10 -4.28 -13.12
CA VAL A 179 -4.56 -3.56 -14.34
C VAL A 179 -3.37 -2.99 -15.12
N PRO A 180 -3.52 -2.61 -16.41
CA PRO A 180 -2.41 -2.15 -17.25
C PRO A 180 -1.72 -0.88 -16.75
N VAL A 181 -2.49 0.10 -16.25
CA VAL A 181 -1.99 1.35 -15.68
C VAL A 181 -2.24 1.34 -14.18
N ASN A 182 -1.19 1.60 -13.39
CA ASN A 182 -1.28 1.58 -11.93
C ASN A 182 -0.92 2.97 -11.35
N ALA A 183 -0.01 3.05 -10.38
CA ALA A 183 0.43 4.33 -9.85
C ALA A 183 1.13 5.16 -10.94
N THR A 184 0.73 6.42 -11.05
CA THR A 184 1.45 7.45 -11.81
C THR A 184 1.65 8.68 -10.93
N PRO A 185 2.69 9.50 -11.16
CA PRO A 185 2.89 10.75 -10.43
C PRO A 185 1.68 11.69 -10.50
N GLU A 186 0.98 11.74 -11.64
CA GLU A 186 -0.22 12.53 -11.84
C GLU A 186 -1.36 12.06 -10.95
N SER A 187 -1.64 10.75 -10.95
CA SER A 187 -2.68 10.15 -10.09
C SER A 187 -2.37 10.38 -8.61
N ALA A 188 -1.09 10.26 -8.23
CA ALA A 188 -0.64 10.49 -6.86
C ALA A 188 -0.84 11.94 -6.42
N ARG A 189 -0.50 12.92 -7.28
CA ARG A 189 -0.74 14.33 -7.00
C ARG A 189 -2.22 14.60 -6.80
N ILE A 190 -3.09 14.14 -7.68
CA ILE A 190 -4.55 14.33 -7.57
C ILE A 190 -5.07 13.80 -6.23
N MET A 191 -4.71 12.57 -5.87
CA MET A 191 -5.17 11.94 -4.63
C MET A 191 -4.65 12.66 -3.37
N MET A 192 -3.37 13.05 -3.35
CA MET A 192 -2.81 13.82 -2.24
C MET A 192 -3.39 15.23 -2.15
N GLU A 193 -3.70 15.87 -3.27
CA GLU A 193 -4.43 17.15 -3.27
C GLU A 193 -5.82 16.99 -2.63
N VAL A 194 -6.54 15.90 -2.87
CA VAL A 194 -7.81 15.64 -2.15
C VAL A 194 -7.60 15.53 -0.64
N ILE A 195 -6.56 14.81 -0.18
CA ILE A 195 -6.22 14.73 1.25
C ILE A 195 -5.96 16.12 1.84
N ARG A 196 -5.22 16.97 1.12
CA ARG A 196 -4.94 18.36 1.50
C ARG A 196 -6.21 19.19 1.55
N ASP A 197 -6.99 19.18 0.47
CA ASP A 197 -8.15 20.06 0.26
C ASP A 197 -9.28 19.73 1.24
N MET A 198 -9.43 18.44 1.62
CA MET A 198 -10.36 18.02 2.67
C MET A 198 -9.83 18.27 4.09
N GLY A 199 -8.57 18.69 4.26
CA GLY A 199 -7.96 18.98 5.56
C GLY A 199 -7.74 17.73 6.44
N VAL A 200 -7.59 16.56 5.83
CA VAL A 200 -7.53 15.25 6.51
C VAL A 200 -6.13 14.64 6.58
N SER A 201 -5.08 15.43 6.34
CA SER A 201 -3.68 14.95 6.33
C SER A 201 -3.22 14.33 7.65
N LYS A 202 -3.89 14.58 8.77
CA LYS A 202 -3.59 13.94 10.07
C LYS A 202 -4.21 12.55 10.26
N THR A 203 -5.16 12.17 9.42
CA THR A 203 -5.98 10.95 9.62
C THR A 203 -6.01 10.06 8.40
N VAL A 204 -5.69 10.58 7.21
CA VAL A 204 -5.70 9.83 5.95
C VAL A 204 -4.29 9.79 5.37
N GLY A 205 -3.80 8.58 5.09
CA GLY A 205 -2.56 8.36 4.38
C GLY A 205 -2.73 8.13 2.87
N PHE A 206 -1.62 8.13 2.16
CA PHE A 206 -1.54 7.85 0.72
C PHE A 206 -0.67 6.62 0.45
N LYS A 207 -1.07 5.81 -0.54
CA LYS A 207 -0.29 4.63 -0.96
C LYS A 207 -0.25 4.50 -2.49
N PRO A 208 0.84 4.90 -3.16
CA PRO A 208 1.08 4.48 -4.54
C PRO A 208 1.38 2.98 -4.59
N ALA A 209 0.72 2.26 -5.47
CA ALA A 209 0.89 0.82 -5.63
C ALA A 209 0.82 0.39 -7.09
N GLY A 210 1.69 -0.57 -7.46
CA GLY A 210 1.86 -1.06 -8.83
C GLY A 210 2.60 -0.06 -9.72
N GLY A 211 3.64 -0.53 -10.41
CA GLY A 211 4.40 0.29 -11.36
C GLY A 211 5.60 1.06 -10.78
N VAL A 212 5.70 1.21 -9.45
CA VAL A 212 6.87 1.78 -8.76
C VAL A 212 7.96 0.71 -8.66
N ARG A 213 9.02 0.81 -9.48
CA ARG A 213 10.02 -0.25 -9.66
C ARG A 213 11.41 0.13 -9.20
N THR A 214 11.77 1.42 -9.25
CA THR A 214 13.13 1.88 -8.92
C THR A 214 13.17 2.86 -7.76
N ALA A 215 14.38 3.09 -7.23
CA ALA A 215 14.63 4.10 -6.22
C ALA A 215 14.25 5.52 -6.70
N GLU A 216 14.48 5.81 -7.96
CA GLU A 216 14.11 7.08 -8.61
C GLU A 216 12.59 7.25 -8.69
N ASP A 217 11.85 6.19 -9.03
CA ASP A 217 10.39 6.22 -8.97
C ASP A 217 9.92 6.59 -7.56
N ALA A 218 10.42 5.88 -6.54
CA ALA A 218 10.06 6.12 -5.14
C ALA A 218 10.41 7.55 -4.68
N GLN A 219 11.56 8.07 -5.11
CA GLN A 219 11.96 9.45 -4.84
C GLN A 219 10.96 10.46 -5.42
N GLN A 220 10.48 10.23 -6.65
CA GLN A 220 9.50 11.11 -7.29
C GLN A 220 8.18 11.18 -6.49
N PHE A 221 7.68 10.03 -6.03
CA PHE A 221 6.45 9.96 -5.24
C PHE A 221 6.60 10.62 -3.86
N LEU A 222 7.75 10.45 -3.19
CA LEU A 222 8.04 11.14 -1.92
C LEU A 222 8.19 12.65 -2.10
N ALA A 223 8.79 13.10 -3.20
CA ALA A 223 8.94 14.53 -3.48
C ALA A 223 7.58 15.25 -3.58
N ILE A 224 6.57 14.61 -4.19
CA ILE A 224 5.21 15.17 -4.25
C ILE A 224 4.60 15.26 -2.83
N ALA A 225 4.81 14.26 -1.99
CA ALA A 225 4.32 14.27 -0.60
C ALA A 225 4.98 15.38 0.22
N ASP A 226 6.30 15.52 0.10
CA ASP A 226 7.09 16.53 0.80
C ASP A 226 6.70 17.95 0.35
N GLU A 227 6.41 18.15 -0.93
CA GLU A 227 5.91 19.43 -1.48
C GLU A 227 4.55 19.81 -0.90
N LEU A 228 3.61 18.86 -0.81
CA LEU A 228 2.23 19.13 -0.41
C LEU A 228 2.03 19.22 1.11
N PHE A 229 2.81 18.47 1.89
CA PHE A 229 2.57 18.29 3.32
C PHE A 229 3.79 18.56 4.21
N GLY A 230 4.96 18.80 3.62
CA GLY A 230 6.23 18.89 4.33
C GLY A 230 6.90 17.54 4.55
N ALA A 231 8.22 17.55 4.72
CA ALA A 231 9.07 16.36 4.74
C ALA A 231 8.77 15.36 5.89
N ASP A 232 8.14 15.85 6.97
CA ASP A 232 7.83 15.05 8.16
C ASP A 232 6.49 14.31 8.06
N TRP A 233 5.66 14.62 7.04
CA TRP A 233 4.33 14.00 6.92
C TRP A 233 4.40 12.53 6.55
N ALA A 234 5.34 12.14 5.67
CA ALA A 234 5.44 10.78 5.14
C ALA A 234 6.07 9.81 6.16
N ASP A 235 5.27 9.37 7.12
CA ASP A 235 5.56 8.29 8.07
C ASP A 235 4.76 7.00 7.74
N SER A 236 4.97 5.93 8.51
CA SER A 236 4.28 4.65 8.26
C SER A 236 2.75 4.66 8.44
N ARG A 237 2.17 5.71 9.06
CA ARG A 237 0.71 5.91 9.19
C ARG A 237 0.15 6.78 8.07
N HIS A 238 0.98 7.55 7.37
CA HIS A 238 0.52 8.48 6.33
C HIS A 238 1.02 8.14 4.93
N TYR A 239 2.03 7.27 4.81
CA TYR A 239 2.59 6.91 3.51
C TYR A 239 2.98 5.44 3.44
N ARG A 240 2.69 4.79 2.31
CA ARG A 240 3.19 3.43 2.01
C ARG A 240 3.55 3.27 0.54
N PHE A 241 4.54 2.44 0.22
CA PHE A 241 4.76 1.95 -1.15
C PHE A 241 4.23 0.52 -1.29
N GLY A 242 3.21 0.30 -2.12
CA GLY A 242 2.75 -1.05 -2.48
C GLY A 242 3.58 -1.64 -3.61
N ALA A 243 4.63 -2.40 -3.28
CA ALA A 243 5.59 -2.88 -4.27
C ALA A 243 6.21 -4.24 -3.91
N SER A 244 6.78 -4.90 -4.91
CA SER A 244 7.57 -6.14 -4.78
C SER A 244 9.02 -5.89 -5.20
N SER A 245 9.28 -5.69 -6.50
CA SER A 245 10.62 -5.55 -7.08
C SER A 245 11.38 -4.30 -6.62
N LEU A 246 10.68 -3.29 -6.09
CA LEU A 246 11.26 -2.04 -5.61
C LEU A 246 12.32 -2.28 -4.55
N LEU A 247 12.12 -3.25 -3.66
CA LEU A 247 13.02 -3.50 -2.52
C LEU A 247 14.47 -3.72 -2.97
N ALA A 248 14.68 -4.52 -4.02
CA ALA A 248 16.01 -4.80 -4.55
C ALA A 248 16.67 -3.53 -5.13
N SER A 249 15.88 -2.67 -5.80
CA SER A 249 16.39 -1.40 -6.32
C SER A 249 16.77 -0.43 -5.19
N LEU A 250 15.98 -0.36 -4.12
CA LEU A 250 16.29 0.47 -2.95
C LEU A 250 17.55 -0.03 -2.25
N LEU A 251 17.67 -1.34 -2.01
CA LEU A 251 18.87 -1.91 -1.39
C LEU A 251 20.11 -1.66 -2.22
N LYS A 252 20.02 -1.74 -3.56
CA LYS A 252 21.11 -1.38 -4.47
C LYS A 252 21.52 0.09 -4.31
N ALA A 253 20.57 1.02 -4.28
CA ALA A 253 20.84 2.45 -4.07
C ALA A 253 21.45 2.76 -2.68
N LEU A 254 21.21 1.87 -1.71
CA LEU A 254 21.77 1.94 -0.35
C LEU A 254 23.11 1.21 -0.22
N GLY A 255 23.67 0.65 -1.30
CA GLY A 255 24.95 -0.09 -1.26
C GLY A 255 24.85 -1.53 -0.77
N HIS A 256 23.64 -2.07 -0.64
CA HIS A 256 23.33 -3.45 -0.23
C HIS A 256 22.80 -4.31 -1.38
N GLY A 257 23.03 -3.90 -2.63
CA GLY A 257 22.72 -4.72 -3.79
C GLY A 257 23.73 -5.85 -3.91
N ASP A 258 23.26 -7.09 -3.89
CA ASP A 258 24.11 -8.25 -4.11
C ASP A 258 24.87 -8.09 -5.43
N GLY A 259 26.19 -8.24 -5.38
CA GLY A 259 27.02 -8.51 -6.56
C GLY A 259 26.72 -9.86 -7.22
N LYS A 260 25.63 -10.54 -6.84
CA LYS A 260 25.06 -11.79 -7.39
C LYS A 260 23.80 -12.19 -6.60
N SER A 261 22.61 -12.03 -7.16
CA SER A 261 21.44 -12.91 -6.92
C SER A 261 20.34 -12.51 -7.93
N ALA A 262 19.89 -13.39 -8.83
CA ALA A 262 19.12 -14.61 -8.59
C ALA A 262 17.71 -14.30 -8.04
N SER A 263 16.78 -13.99 -8.94
CA SER A 263 15.59 -14.79 -9.22
C SER A 263 14.54 -13.92 -9.90
N SER A 264 14.34 -14.15 -11.19
CA SER A 264 13.07 -13.84 -11.84
C SER A 264 12.00 -14.70 -11.18
N TYR A 265 11.06 -14.06 -10.48
CA TYR A 265 9.74 -14.62 -10.23
C TYR A 265 8.77 -13.91 -11.15
#